data_AF-Q6W377-F1
#
_entry.id   AF-Q6W377-F1
#
_cell.length_a   1.000
_cell.length_b   1.000
_cell.length_c   1.000
_cell.angle_alpha   90.00
_cell.angle_beta   90.00
_cell.angle_gamma   90.00
#
_symmetry.space_group_name_H-M   'P 1'
#
loop_
_entity.id
_entity.type
_entity.pdbx_description
1 polymer ?
#
loop_
_entity_poly.entity_id
_entity_poly.type
_entity_poly.pdbx_seq_one_letter_code
_entity_poly.pdbx_strand_id
1 'polypeptide(L)'
;MTDEKSSRNQAYVLLNVEYKHQKNIINKAKSLPTVANVKTMYGIYDIMIILESNDMGAIKKTIDGDLHDLDGITNMTSLVTVGIAGAILE
;
A
#
# COMPACT_ATOMS: atom_id res chain seq x y z
N MET A 1 -5.79 -15.99 -22.55
CA MET A 1 -5.72 -15.89 -21.08
C MET A 1 -5.44 -14.45 -20.74
N THR A 2 -6.45 -13.70 -20.32
CA THR A 2 -6.23 -12.36 -19.77
C THR A 2 -5.54 -12.54 -18.42
N ASP A 3 -4.39 -11.91 -18.21
CA ASP A 3 -3.66 -11.98 -16.95
C ASP A 3 -4.61 -11.63 -15.79
N GLU A 4 -4.83 -12.59 -14.89
CA GLU A 4 -5.69 -12.47 -13.70
C GLU A 4 -5.26 -11.32 -12.76
N LYS A 5 -4.06 -10.77 -13.01
CA LYS A 5 -3.51 -9.60 -12.33
C LYS A 5 -4.14 -8.27 -12.77
N SER A 6 -4.84 -8.24 -13.91
CA SER A 6 -5.42 -7.03 -14.49
C SER A 6 -6.76 -6.59 -13.84
N SER A 7 -7.34 -7.41 -12.96
CA SER A 7 -8.66 -7.15 -12.34
C SER A 7 -8.62 -6.87 -10.83
N ARG A 8 -7.45 -6.87 -10.19
CA ARG A 8 -7.35 -6.62 -8.74
C ARG A 8 -7.22 -5.13 -8.48
N ASN A 9 -7.97 -4.63 -7.50
CA ASN A 9 -7.79 -3.28 -6.99
C ASN A 9 -6.37 -3.15 -6.44
N GLN A 10 -5.72 -2.02 -6.71
CA GLN A 10 -4.37 -1.75 -6.22
C GLN A 10 -4.31 -0.44 -5.46
N ALA A 11 -3.43 -0.39 -4.47
CA ALA A 11 -3.05 0.84 -3.81
C ALA A 11 -1.55 0.84 -3.47
N TYR A 12 -0.99 2.04 -3.42
CA TYR A 12 0.40 2.28 -3.06
C TYR A 12 0.41 3.18 -1.84
N VAL A 13 0.99 2.70 -0.75
CA VAL A 13 1.10 3.46 0.50
C VAL A 13 2.56 3.83 0.69
N LEU A 14 2.83 5.13 0.76
CA LEU A 14 4.16 5.71 0.95
C LEU A 14 4.28 6.18 2.39
N LEU A 15 5.32 5.75 3.09
CA LEU A 15 5.51 6.04 4.51
C LEU A 15 6.83 6.76 4.77
N ASN A 16 6.77 7.77 5.63
CA ASN A 16 7.91 8.23 6.42
C ASN A 16 7.82 7.59 7.80
N VAL A 17 8.92 7.08 8.32
CA VAL A 17 8.93 6.34 9.58
C VAL A 17 10.14 6.69 10.44
N GLU A 18 9.97 6.56 11.74
CA GLU A 18 11.09 6.60 12.67
C GLU A 18 12.02 5.40 12.44
N TYR A 19 13.32 5.65 12.31
CA TYR A 19 14.32 4.62 12.02
C TYR A 19 14.25 3.39 12.96
N LYS A 20 14.03 3.62 14.27
CA LYS A 20 13.88 2.53 15.26
C LYS A 20 12.65 1.64 15.03
N HIS A 21 11.60 2.15 14.39
CA HIS A 21 10.35 1.43 14.11
C HIS A 21 10.32 0.79 12.72
N GLN A 22 11.17 1.21 11.79
CA GLN A 22 11.18 0.79 10.38
C GLN A 22 11.11 -0.73 10.20
N LYS A 23 11.97 -1.49 10.89
CA LYS A 23 11.99 -2.96 10.79
C LYS A 23 10.67 -3.59 11.26
N ASN A 24 10.09 -3.07 12.34
CA ASN A 24 8.82 -3.58 12.88
C ASN A 24 7.66 -3.31 11.92
N ILE A 25 7.58 -2.08 11.40
CA ILE A 25 6.57 -1.66 10.42
C ILE A 25 6.63 -2.55 9.18
N ILE A 26 7.83 -2.79 8.62
CA ILE A 26 8.01 -3.68 7.46
C ILE A 26 7.51 -5.10 7.75
N ASN A 27 7.87 -5.67 8.91
CA ASN A 27 7.47 -7.02 9.28
C ASN A 27 5.96 -7.13 9.48
N LYS A 28 5.35 -6.13 10.12
CA LYS A 28 3.91 -6.08 10.34
C LYS A 28 3.16 -5.92 9.02
N ALA A 29 3.59 -5.01 8.15
CA ALA A 29 3.01 -4.84 6.82
C ALA A 29 3.06 -6.14 6.02
N LYS A 30 4.20 -6.84 5.97
CA LYS A 30 4.33 -8.13 5.27
C LYS A 30 3.41 -9.23 5.78
N SER A 31 2.88 -9.11 7.00
CA SER A 31 1.92 -10.08 7.56
C SER A 31 0.47 -9.82 7.16
N LEU A 32 0.17 -8.65 6.56
CA LEU A 32 -1.18 -8.28 6.16
C LEU A 32 -1.56 -8.94 4.84
N PRO A 33 -2.75 -9.57 4.73
CA PRO A 33 -3.12 -10.39 3.58
C PRO A 33 -3.24 -9.61 2.27
N THR A 34 -3.53 -8.30 2.33
CA THR A 34 -3.64 -7.43 1.16
C THR A 34 -2.27 -6.93 0.67
N VAL A 35 -1.19 -7.15 1.41
CA VAL A 35 0.15 -6.64 1.06
C VAL A 35 0.83 -7.58 0.07
N ALA A 36 0.94 -7.12 -1.17
CA ALA A 36 1.64 -7.84 -2.24
C ALA A 36 3.17 -7.61 -2.19
N ASN A 37 3.61 -6.43 -1.73
CA ASN A 37 5.04 -6.13 -1.63
C ASN A 37 5.32 -4.99 -0.63
N VAL A 38 6.54 -4.98 -0.08
CA VAL A 38 7.07 -3.89 0.74
C VAL A 38 8.49 -3.59 0.27
N LYS A 39 8.75 -2.33 -0.08
CA LYS A 39 10.05 -1.85 -0.60
C LYS A 39 10.57 -0.73 0.29
N THR A 40 11.84 -0.79 0.66
CA THR A 40 12.56 0.36 1.21
C THR A 40 13.02 1.25 0.06
N MET A 41 12.84 2.55 0.21
CA MET A 41 13.08 3.53 -0.85
C MET A 41 14.25 4.43 -0.46
N TYR A 42 14.96 4.92 -1.48
CA TYR A 42 15.87 6.06 -1.34
C TYR A 42 15.18 7.26 -1.98
N GLY A 43 14.78 8.25 -1.19
CA GLY A 43 13.99 9.40 -1.64
C GLY A 43 13.35 10.14 -0.47
N ILE A 44 12.27 10.88 -0.73
CA ILE A 44 11.51 11.61 0.30
C ILE A 44 10.62 10.71 1.17
N TYR A 45 10.55 9.42 0.85
CA TYR A 45 9.83 8.38 1.59
C TYR A 45 10.77 7.22 1.91
N ASP A 46 10.56 6.58 3.06
CA ASP A 46 11.39 5.47 3.55
C ASP A 46 10.88 4.11 3.07
N ILE A 47 9.55 3.94 3.00
CA ILE A 47 8.90 2.67 2.68
C ILE A 47 7.77 2.88 1.66
N MET A 48 7.66 1.98 0.69
CA MET A 48 6.49 1.80 -0.16
C MET A 48 5.86 0.44 0.11
N ILE A 49 4.57 0.42 0.39
CA ILE A 49 3.75 -0.79 0.53
C ILE A 49 2.80 -0.87 -0.67
N ILE A 50 2.82 -2.00 -1.37
CA ILE A 50 1.94 -2.28 -2.51
C ILE A 50 0.83 -3.21 -2.03
N LEU A 51 -0.41 -2.76 -2.17
CA LEU A 51 -1.61 -3.49 -1.81
C LEU A 51 -2.30 -4.02 -3.07
N GLU A 52 -2.76 -5.27 -3.04
CA GLU A 52 -3.59 -5.88 -4.08
C GLU A 52 -4.74 -6.65 -3.43
N SER A 53 -5.96 -6.48 -3.93
CA SER A 53 -7.14 -7.23 -3.47
C SER A 53 -8.27 -7.18 -4.50
N ASN A 54 -9.09 -8.22 -4.55
CA ASN A 54 -10.36 -8.16 -5.30
C ASN A 54 -11.43 -7.31 -4.57
N ASP A 55 -11.24 -7.06 -3.27
CA ASP A 55 -12.12 -6.26 -2.43
C ASP A 55 -11.45 -4.93 -2.06
N MET A 56 -12.02 -3.82 -2.56
CA MET A 56 -11.58 -2.46 -2.22
C MET A 56 -11.81 -2.12 -0.74
N GLY A 57 -12.83 -2.70 -0.11
CA GLY A 57 -13.08 -2.55 1.32
C GLY A 57 -11.92 -3.09 2.16
N ALA A 58 -11.36 -4.24 1.78
CA ALA A 58 -10.17 -4.79 2.41
C ALA A 58 -8.94 -3.88 2.27
N ILE A 59 -8.71 -3.28 1.09
CA ILE A 59 -7.61 -2.31 0.90
C ILE A 59 -7.81 -1.11 1.81
N LYS A 60 -9.02 -0.54 1.83
CA LYS A 60 -9.33 0.63 2.66
C LYS A 60 -9.13 0.32 4.15
N LYS A 61 -9.59 -0.83 4.62
CA LYS A 61 -9.37 -1.28 6.01
C LYS A 61 -7.89 -1.39 6.34
N THR A 62 -7.09 -1.98 5.44
CA THR A 62 -5.64 -2.07 5.64
C THR A 62 -4.99 -0.70 5.77
N ILE A 63 -5.39 0.27 4.93
CA ILE A 63 -4.84 1.64 4.98
C ILE A 63 -5.29 2.36 6.26
N ASP A 64 -6.60 2.47 6.47
CA ASP A 64 -7.20 3.33 7.51
C ASP A 64 -7.06 2.74 8.92
N GLY A 65 -6.91 1.42 9.04
CA GLY A 65 -6.75 0.73 10.31
C GLY A 65 -5.35 0.12 10.46
N ASP A 66 -5.11 -0.99 9.77
CA ASP A 66 -3.94 -1.85 10.05
C ASP A 66 -2.59 -1.13 9.88
N LEU A 67 -2.49 -0.20 8.92
CA LEU A 67 -1.28 0.60 8.69
C LEU A 67 -1.31 1.91 9.50
N HIS A 68 -2.43 2.64 9.54
CA HIS A 68 -2.49 3.95 10.20
C HIS A 68 -2.21 3.86 11.71
N ASP A 69 -2.58 2.74 12.34
CA ASP A 69 -2.40 2.51 13.77
C ASP A 69 -0.98 2.03 14.14
N LEU A 70 -0.06 1.89 13.18
CA LEU A 70 1.30 1.45 13.46
C LEU A 70 2.15 2.58 14.07
N ASP A 71 2.71 2.28 15.24
CA ASP A 71 3.62 3.19 15.94
C ASP A 71 4.89 3.49 15.13
N GLY A 72 5.31 4.74 15.17
CA GLY A 72 6.50 5.25 14.49
C GLY A 72 6.29 5.65 13.02
N ILE A 73 5.07 5.68 12.50
CA ILE A 73 4.76 6.33 11.21
C ILE A 73 4.63 7.84 11.44
N THR A 74 5.43 8.64 10.73
CA THR A 74 5.43 10.11 10.84
C THR A 74 4.64 10.78 9.72
N ASN A 75 4.53 10.12 8.56
CA ASN A 75 3.68 10.55 7.46
C ASN A 75 3.22 9.35 6.63
N MET A 76 1.99 9.41 6.11
CA MET A 76 1.41 8.39 5.26
C MET A 76 0.68 9.04 4.07
N THR A 77 1.03 8.63 2.87
CA THR A 77 0.34 9.01 1.64
C THR A 77 -0.16 7.77 0.91
N SER A 78 -1.46 7.68 0.65
CA SER A 78 -2.07 6.57 -0.09
C SER A 78 -2.47 6.99 -1.50
N LEU A 79 -2.09 6.18 -2.49
CA LEU A 79 -2.50 6.31 -3.89
C LEU A 79 -3.33 5.09 -4.26
N VAL A 80 -4.63 5.25 -4.43
CA VAL A 80 -5.53 4.16 -4.83
C VAL A 80 -5.73 4.22 -6.34
N THR A 81 -5.54 3.11 -7.04
CA THR A 81 -5.74 3.08 -8.49
C THR A 81 -7.22 3.21 -8.82
N VAL A 82 -7.57 4.18 -9.65
CA VAL A 82 -8.87 4.25 -10.33
C VAL A 82 -8.68 3.69 -11.74
N GLY A 83 -9.57 2.80 -12.18
CA GLY A 83 -9.41 2.10 -13.46
C GLY A 83 -9.17 3.06 -14.63
N ILE A 84 -8.22 2.73 -15.51
CA ILE A 84 -7.86 3.51 -16.70
C ILE A 84 -8.97 3.59 -17.76
N ALA A 85 -10.09 2.86 -17.57
CA ALA A 85 -11.14 2.66 -18.57
C ALA A 85 -11.91 3.94 -18.99
N GLY A 86 -11.74 5.08 -18.30
CA GLY A 86 -12.42 6.33 -18.64
C GLY A 86 -11.52 7.56 -18.81
N ALA A 87 -10.21 7.45 -18.61
CA ALA A 87 -9.33 8.63 -18.56
C ALA A 87 -8.47 8.85 -19.82
N ILE A 88 -8.44 7.87 -20.74
CA ILE A 88 -7.61 7.92 -21.97
C ILE A 88 -8.46 7.67 -23.23
N LEU A 89 -9.79 7.72 -23.13
CA LEU A 89 -10.71 7.58 -24.25
C LEU A 89 -11.76 8.71 -24.22
N GLU A 90 -11.31 9.96 -24.32
CA GLU A 90 -12.06 11.06 -24.96
C GLU A 90 -11.11 11.88 -25.83
#